data_AF-A0A3Q1GTC6-F1
#
_entry.id   AF-A0A3Q1GTC6-F1
#
_cell.length_a   1.000
_cell.length_b   1.000
_cell.length_c   1.000
_cell.angle_alpha   90.00
_cell.angle_beta   90.00
_cell.angle_gamma   90.00
#
_symmetry.space_group_name_H-M   'P 1'
#
loop_
_entity.id
_entity.type
_entity.pdbx_description
1 polymer ?
#
loop_
_entity_poly.entity_id
_entity_poly.type
_entity_poly.pdbx_seq_one_letter_code
_entity_poly.pdbx_strand_id
1 'polypeptide(L)'
;CVCVCVCVCVCVCVCVLSEFSRAPHILNYVGTKVTLRQGDGSLVYSSVLPYPALLHEYSTSARWEDSLRLCRFAKDQSLWACLAGMAMANRELTTAEMAYAAIGELPRVQYINFIKEQPSKESSLAHMLMFSGQVQEAEATLLQAGLIYQAIQINIDLFNWERALELAVKHKTHVDTVLAYRQKFLQKFGRKETNKRFLQYSEGVEVDWGKIQAKIEMELSKEREKAANVSVRSSVTSRR
;
A
#
# COMPACT_ATOMS: atom_id res chain seq x y z
N CYS A 1 -9.04 -1.50 18.00
CA CYS A 1 -8.21 -1.32 19.21
C CYS A 1 -6.70 -1.38 18.94
N VAL A 2 -6.17 -2.38 18.22
CA VAL A 2 -4.71 -2.48 17.94
C VAL A 2 -4.18 -1.29 17.11
N CYS A 3 -4.93 -0.83 16.10
CA CYS A 3 -4.55 0.35 15.29
C CYS A 3 -4.48 1.67 16.10
N VAL A 4 -5.33 1.81 17.12
CA VAL A 4 -5.39 2.99 18.00
C VAL A 4 -4.18 3.05 18.90
N CYS A 5 -3.80 1.91 19.49
CA CYS A 5 -2.57 1.80 20.27
C CYS A 5 -1.34 2.10 19.42
N VAL A 6 -1.27 1.61 18.18
CA VAL A 6 -0.08 1.88 17.34
C VAL A 6 -0.03 3.33 16.86
N CYS A 7 -1.14 3.94 16.42
CA CYS A 7 -1.11 5.34 15.94
C CYS A 7 -0.90 6.35 17.09
N VAL A 8 -1.54 6.15 18.24
CA VAL A 8 -1.32 7.01 19.42
C VAL A 8 0.08 6.78 19.97
N CYS A 9 0.57 5.54 20.04
CA CYS A 9 1.92 5.26 20.52
C CYS A 9 3.00 5.73 19.53
N VAL A 10 2.75 5.75 18.21
CA VAL A 10 3.68 6.33 17.22
C VAL A 10 3.69 7.85 17.28
N CYS A 11 2.55 8.53 17.41
CA CYS A 11 2.54 10.00 17.54
C CYS A 11 3.12 10.44 18.89
N VAL A 12 2.79 9.73 19.98
CA VAL A 12 3.40 9.92 21.30
C VAL A 12 4.90 9.60 21.22
N CYS A 13 5.34 8.52 20.58
CA CYS A 13 6.77 8.21 20.42
C CYS A 13 7.50 9.27 19.59
N VAL A 14 6.91 9.83 18.53
CA VAL A 14 7.55 10.87 17.71
C VAL A 14 7.70 12.18 18.48
N CYS A 15 6.68 12.61 19.22
CA CYS A 15 6.80 13.77 20.12
C CYS A 15 7.78 13.49 21.28
N VAL A 16 7.75 12.29 21.85
CA VAL A 16 8.59 11.90 23.00
C VAL A 16 10.06 11.70 22.60
N LEU A 17 10.37 11.22 21.39
CA LEU A 17 11.75 10.99 20.93
C LEU A 17 12.50 12.31 20.65
N SER A 18 11.81 13.38 20.29
CA SER A 18 12.46 14.67 20.03
C SER A 18 12.81 15.42 21.32
N GLU A 19 12.11 15.16 22.43
CA GLU A 19 12.27 15.91 23.68
C GLU A 19 12.97 15.12 24.80
N PHE A 20 13.02 13.79 24.73
CA PHE A 20 13.53 12.96 25.83
C PHE A 20 14.79 12.16 25.44
N SER A 21 15.80 12.24 26.31
CA SER A 21 17.05 11.53 26.15
C SER A 21 16.88 10.00 26.20
N ARG A 22 17.84 9.28 25.60
CA ARG A 22 17.90 7.83 25.34
C ARG A 22 16.89 6.94 26.11
N ALA A 23 16.00 6.30 25.33
CA ALA A 23 15.12 5.20 25.70
C ALA A 23 14.13 5.46 26.87
N PRO A 24 13.27 6.49 26.79
CA PRO A 24 12.18 6.66 27.73
C PRO A 24 11.16 5.51 27.61
N HIS A 25 10.68 5.01 28.75
CA HIS A 25 9.63 3.99 28.82
C HIS A 25 8.32 4.64 29.27
N ILE A 26 7.25 4.46 28.49
CA ILE A 26 5.91 4.94 28.86
C ILE A 26 5.35 4.01 29.95
N LEU A 27 5.07 4.56 31.14
CA LEU A 27 4.49 3.80 32.25
C LEU A 27 2.97 3.86 32.27
N ASN A 28 2.41 5.05 32.15
CA ASN A 28 0.97 5.28 32.19
C ASN A 28 0.58 6.47 31.33
N TYR A 29 -0.58 6.38 30.69
CA TYR A 29 -1.18 7.39 29.83
C TYR A 29 -2.61 7.64 30.29
N VAL A 30 -2.88 8.83 30.84
CA VAL A 30 -4.21 9.21 31.35
C VAL A 30 -4.62 10.54 30.72
N GLY A 31 -5.60 10.49 29.81
CA GLY A 31 -6.10 11.67 29.10
C GLY A 31 -5.02 12.29 28.20
N THR A 32 -4.57 13.51 28.52
CA THR A 32 -3.48 14.21 27.84
C THR A 32 -2.16 14.14 28.59
N LYS A 33 -2.09 13.39 29.71
CA LYS A 33 -0.89 13.30 30.56
C LYS A 33 -0.21 11.95 30.38
N VAL A 34 1.11 11.99 30.20
CA VAL A 34 1.96 10.82 30.05
C VAL A 34 2.96 10.80 31.18
N THR A 35 3.10 9.64 31.80
CA THR A 35 4.16 9.35 32.76
C THR A 35 5.23 8.52 32.07
N LEU A 36 6.44 9.07 32.04
CA LEU A 36 7.60 8.49 31.39
C LEU A 36 8.64 8.14 32.45
N ARG A 37 9.33 7.02 32.26
CA ARG A 37 10.56 6.70 32.97
C ARG A 37 11.73 6.90 32.04
N GLN A 38 12.60 7.85 32.35
CA GLN A 38 13.82 8.08 31.57
C GLN A 38 14.85 6.97 31.78
N GLY A 39 15.87 6.92 30.93
CA GLY A 39 16.96 5.92 31.01
C GLY A 39 17.79 6.02 32.29
N ASP A 40 17.80 7.17 32.97
CA ASP A 40 18.40 7.39 34.29
C ASP A 40 17.52 6.88 35.46
N GLY A 41 16.31 6.41 35.14
CA GLY A 41 15.33 5.91 36.10
C GLY A 41 14.38 6.98 36.67
N SER A 42 14.54 8.26 36.31
CA SER A 42 13.69 9.35 36.78
C SER A 42 12.28 9.28 36.18
N LEU A 43 11.28 9.72 36.96
CA LEU A 43 9.89 9.82 36.51
C LEU A 43 9.60 11.23 36.02
N VAL A 44 9.18 11.34 34.76
CA VAL A 44 8.82 12.61 34.12
C VAL A 44 7.37 12.59 33.71
N TYR A 45 6.68 13.69 34.02
CA TYR A 45 5.30 13.93 33.62
C TYR A 45 5.32 14.91 32.46
N SER A 46 4.79 14.49 31.30
CA SER A 46 4.63 15.36 30.14
C SER A 46 3.16 15.42 29.71
N SER A 47 2.74 16.57 29.21
CA SER A 47 1.43 16.74 28.60
C SER A 47 1.54 16.66 27.09
N VAL A 48 0.82 15.72 26.47
CA VAL A 48 0.75 15.59 25.01
C VAL A 48 -0.44 16.41 24.51
N LEU A 49 -0.27 17.03 23.34
CA LEU A 49 -1.34 17.77 22.68
C LEU A 49 -2.53 16.84 22.39
N PRO A 50 -3.79 17.28 22.58
CA PRO A 50 -4.97 16.43 22.40
C PRO A 50 -5.29 16.11 20.93
N TYR A 51 -4.57 16.71 19.96
CA TYR A 51 -4.87 16.63 18.54
C TYR A 51 -4.86 15.20 17.96
N PRO A 52 -3.93 14.30 18.30
CA PRO A 52 -3.97 12.93 17.79
C PRO A 52 -5.21 12.14 18.23
N ALA A 53 -5.67 12.35 19.48
CA ALA A 53 -6.89 11.72 19.98
C ALA A 53 -8.14 12.22 19.23
N LEU A 54 -8.22 13.54 19.04
CA LEU A 54 -9.31 14.16 18.27
C LEU A 54 -9.29 13.73 16.79
N LEU A 55 -8.09 13.65 16.19
CA LEU A 55 -7.92 13.20 14.80
C LEU A 55 -8.38 11.75 14.62
N HIS A 56 -8.12 10.89 15.60
CA HIS A 56 -8.60 9.51 15.60
C HIS A 56 -10.13 9.44 15.67
N GLU A 57 -10.76 10.25 16.53
CA GLU A 57 -12.22 10.34 16.63
C GLU A 57 -12.85 10.80 15.29
N TYR A 58 -12.28 11.82 14.65
CA TYR A 58 -12.73 12.27 13.34
C TYR A 58 -12.55 11.22 12.25
N SER A 59 -11.42 10.50 12.25
CA SER A 59 -11.16 9.42 11.29
C SER A 59 -12.13 8.25 11.47
N THR A 60 -12.46 7.91 12.72
CA THR A 60 -13.45 6.86 13.04
C THR A 60 -14.86 7.28 12.62
N SER A 61 -15.17 8.57 12.74
CA SER A 61 -16.46 9.15 12.35
C SER A 61 -16.53 9.56 10.87
N ALA A 62 -15.51 9.22 10.06
CA ALA A 62 -15.36 9.61 8.66
C ALA A 62 -15.46 11.15 8.40
N ARG A 63 -15.10 11.97 9.39
CA ARG A 63 -15.07 13.45 9.29
C ARG A 63 -13.73 13.93 8.74
N TRP A 64 -13.47 13.63 7.47
CA TRP A 64 -12.18 13.89 6.82
C TRP A 64 -11.89 15.38 6.62
N GLU A 65 -12.89 16.19 6.31
CA GLU A 65 -12.72 17.65 6.18
C GLU A 65 -12.27 18.30 7.49
N ASP A 66 -12.88 17.90 8.61
CA ASP A 66 -12.50 18.38 9.94
C ASP A 66 -11.09 17.91 10.34
N SER A 67 -10.72 16.69 9.94
CA SER A 67 -9.37 16.15 10.11
C SER A 67 -8.33 16.98 9.35
N LEU A 68 -8.62 17.38 8.11
CA LEU A 68 -7.76 18.25 7.30
C LEU A 68 -7.64 19.66 7.91
N ARG A 69 -8.75 20.23 8.39
CA ARG A 69 -8.74 21.54 9.09
C ARG A 69 -7.87 21.49 10.34
N LEU A 70 -7.97 20.41 11.12
CA LEU A 70 -7.15 20.20 12.31
C LEU A 70 -5.65 20.12 11.97
N CYS A 71 -5.28 19.36 10.93
CA CYS A 71 -3.88 19.23 10.51
C CYS A 71 -3.29 20.55 9.99
N ARG A 72 -4.09 21.35 9.25
CA ARG A 72 -3.68 22.70 8.80
C ARG A 72 -3.50 23.67 9.98
N PHE A 73 -4.37 23.57 10.99
CA PHE A 73 -4.30 24.41 12.18
C PHE A 73 -3.08 24.07 13.05
N ALA A 74 -2.84 22.78 13.31
CA ALA A 74 -1.73 22.33 14.14
C ALA A 74 -0.34 22.58 13.50
N LYS A 75 -0.27 22.63 12.16
CA LYS A 75 0.98 22.81 11.38
C LYS A 75 2.09 21.80 11.76
N ASP A 76 1.69 20.62 12.20
CA ASP A 76 2.59 19.56 12.65
C ASP A 76 2.62 18.42 11.61
N GLN A 77 3.82 18.11 11.11
CA GLN A 77 4.04 17.06 10.12
C GLN A 77 3.71 15.66 10.68
N SER A 78 3.89 15.42 11.97
CA SER A 78 3.57 14.14 12.61
C SER A 78 2.07 13.85 12.58
N LEU A 79 1.26 14.90 12.75
CA LEU A 79 -0.20 14.82 12.68
C LEU A 79 -0.67 14.54 11.24
N TRP A 80 -0.03 15.15 10.25
CA TRP A 80 -0.26 14.82 8.83
C TRP A 80 0.08 13.36 8.50
N ALA A 81 1.19 12.84 9.05
CA ALA A 81 1.55 11.43 8.89
C ALA A 81 0.50 10.48 9.49
N CYS A 82 -0.02 10.82 10.67
CA CYS A 82 -1.11 10.08 11.29
C CYS A 82 -2.38 10.11 10.44
N LEU A 83 -2.75 11.28 9.90
CA LEU A 83 -3.91 11.42 9.00
C LEU A 83 -3.72 10.58 7.73
N ALA A 84 -2.54 10.59 7.12
CA ALA A 84 -2.24 9.81 5.93
C ALA A 84 -2.43 8.30 6.17
N GLY A 85 -1.93 7.79 7.30
CA GLY A 85 -2.11 6.38 7.69
C GLY A 85 -3.57 6.01 7.95
N MET A 86 -4.30 6.85 8.70
CA MET A 86 -5.72 6.63 8.98
C MET A 86 -6.60 6.70 7.74
N ALA A 87 -6.31 7.64 6.82
CA ALA A 87 -7.02 7.77 5.55
C ALA A 87 -6.81 6.53 4.66
N MET A 88 -5.56 6.02 4.55
CA MET A 88 -5.29 4.79 3.80
C MET A 88 -5.99 3.57 4.42
N ALA A 89 -6.02 3.45 5.75
CA ALA A 89 -6.71 2.35 6.43
C ALA A 89 -8.23 2.35 6.18
N ASN A 90 -8.84 3.53 6.11
CA ASN A 90 -10.27 3.71 5.80
C ASN A 90 -10.57 3.83 4.30
N ARG A 91 -9.57 3.60 3.43
CA ARG A 91 -9.71 3.64 1.96
C ARG A 91 -10.08 5.00 1.38
N GLU A 92 -9.79 6.09 2.12
CA GLU A 92 -10.07 7.45 1.69
C GLU A 92 -8.85 8.05 0.94
N LEU A 93 -8.78 7.78 -0.35
CA LEU A 93 -7.61 8.12 -1.19
C LEU A 93 -7.42 9.63 -1.42
N THR A 94 -8.49 10.42 -1.41
CA THR A 94 -8.45 11.89 -1.58
C THR A 94 -7.71 12.55 -0.42
N THR A 95 -8.12 12.22 0.81
CA THR A 95 -7.53 12.73 2.04
C THR A 95 -6.10 12.20 2.22
N ALA A 96 -5.85 10.93 1.87
CA ALA A 96 -4.50 10.36 1.90
C ALA A 96 -3.55 11.09 0.94
N GLU A 97 -3.99 11.40 -0.29
CA GLU A 97 -3.19 12.15 -1.26
C GLU A 97 -2.78 13.51 -0.71
N MET A 98 -3.75 14.26 -0.18
CA MET A 98 -3.50 15.57 0.42
C MET A 98 -2.53 15.49 1.60
N ALA A 99 -2.67 14.46 2.44
CA ALA A 99 -1.82 14.27 3.60
C ALA A 99 -0.39 13.87 3.20
N TYR A 100 -0.19 12.97 2.24
CA TYR A 100 1.13 12.65 1.72
C TYR A 100 1.79 13.81 0.98
N ALA A 101 1.01 14.61 0.26
CA ALA A 101 1.50 15.85 -0.36
C ALA A 101 1.97 16.85 0.70
N ALA A 102 1.24 16.98 1.82
CA ALA A 102 1.62 17.86 2.93
C ALA A 102 2.91 17.41 3.64
N ILE A 103 3.19 16.10 3.67
CA ILE A 103 4.44 15.54 4.24
C ILE A 103 5.62 15.68 3.26
N GLY A 104 5.37 15.85 1.96
CA GLY A 104 6.40 15.92 0.91
C GLY A 104 6.75 14.58 0.27
N GLU A 105 5.97 13.52 0.53
CA GLU A 105 6.19 12.17 0.02
C GLU A 105 5.60 11.99 -1.39
N LEU A 106 6.20 12.67 -2.38
CA LEU A 106 5.73 12.69 -3.77
C LEU A 106 5.56 11.29 -4.42
N PRO A 107 6.47 10.32 -4.23
CA PRO A 107 6.30 8.98 -4.82
C PRO A 107 5.03 8.28 -4.33
N ARG A 108 4.64 8.51 -3.07
CA ARG A 108 3.40 7.94 -2.51
C ARG A 108 2.16 8.60 -3.11
N VAL A 109 2.21 9.91 -3.35
CA VAL A 109 1.13 10.65 -4.04
C VAL A 109 0.94 10.14 -5.46
N GLN A 110 2.03 9.95 -6.21
CA GLN A 110 1.98 9.38 -7.56
C GLN A 110 1.37 7.97 -7.56
N TYR A 111 1.75 7.14 -6.60
CA TYR A 111 1.18 5.80 -6.47
C TYR A 111 -0.31 5.82 -6.10
N ILE A 112 -0.75 6.76 -5.25
CA ILE A 112 -2.18 6.94 -4.95
C ILE A 112 -2.97 7.34 -6.19
N ASN A 113 -2.43 8.19 -7.05
CA ASN A 113 -3.07 8.54 -8.31
C ASN A 113 -3.13 7.36 -9.27
N PHE A 114 -2.06 6.55 -9.32
CA PHE A 114 -2.10 5.27 -10.03
C PHE A 114 -3.19 4.30 -9.50
N ILE A 115 -3.40 4.23 -8.18
CA ILE A 115 -4.50 3.43 -7.57
C ILE A 115 -5.88 3.94 -8.03
N LYS A 116 -6.05 5.27 -8.13
CA LYS A 116 -7.31 5.91 -8.57
C LYS A 116 -7.60 5.67 -10.06
N GLU A 117 -6.56 5.55 -10.87
CA GLU A 117 -6.66 5.30 -12.32
C GLU A 117 -6.94 3.82 -12.66
N GLN A 118 -6.91 2.91 -11.68
CA GLN A 118 -7.17 1.50 -11.93
C GLN A 118 -8.60 1.28 -12.44
N PRO A 119 -8.79 0.47 -13.50
CA PRO A 119 -10.08 0.30 -14.13
C PRO A 119 -11.05 -0.51 -13.26
N SER A 120 -10.55 -1.53 -12.55
CA SER A 120 -11.35 -2.42 -11.70
C SER A 120 -11.24 -2.03 -10.23
N LYS A 121 -12.33 -2.22 -9.48
CA LYS A 121 -12.35 -1.96 -8.02
C LYS A 121 -11.45 -2.94 -7.28
N GLU A 122 -11.39 -4.17 -7.77
CA GLU A 122 -10.56 -5.25 -7.26
C GLU A 122 -9.07 -4.96 -7.47
N SER A 123 -8.67 -4.45 -8.65
CA SER A 123 -7.30 -4.00 -8.88
C SER A 123 -6.94 -2.81 -7.98
N SER A 124 -7.83 -1.81 -7.85
CA SER A 124 -7.61 -0.68 -6.96
C SER A 124 -7.41 -1.14 -5.50
N LEU A 125 -8.23 -2.10 -5.04
CA LEU A 125 -8.10 -2.69 -3.70
C LEU A 125 -6.78 -3.46 -3.53
N ALA A 126 -6.38 -4.25 -4.53
CA ALA A 126 -5.12 -4.98 -4.48
C ALA A 126 -3.91 -4.05 -4.38
N HIS A 127 -3.88 -2.97 -5.17
CA HIS A 127 -2.80 -1.98 -5.10
C HIS A 127 -2.82 -1.19 -3.78
N MET A 128 -3.99 -0.98 -3.19
CA MET A 128 -4.11 -0.39 -1.85
C MET A 128 -3.53 -1.32 -0.76
N LEU A 129 -3.81 -2.62 -0.83
CA LEU A 129 -3.19 -3.63 0.06
C LEU A 129 -1.67 -3.72 -0.18
N MET A 130 -1.24 -3.57 -1.43
CA MET A 130 0.18 -3.52 -1.75
C MET A 130 0.85 -2.29 -1.13
N PHE A 131 0.17 -1.14 -1.14
CA PHE A 131 0.64 0.08 -0.48
C PHE A 131 0.75 -0.07 1.04
N SER A 132 -0.16 -0.83 1.68
CA SER A 132 -0.08 -1.11 3.13
C SER A 132 0.95 -2.19 3.49
N GLY A 133 1.58 -2.83 2.50
CA GLY A 133 2.55 -3.91 2.68
C GLY A 133 1.94 -5.31 2.79
N GLN A 134 0.62 -5.46 2.61
CA GLN A 134 -0.10 -6.73 2.67
C GLN A 134 -0.07 -7.45 1.31
N VAL A 135 1.12 -7.87 0.87
CA VAL A 135 1.34 -8.45 -0.47
C VAL A 135 0.55 -9.74 -0.68
N GLN A 136 0.46 -10.60 0.33
CA GLN A 136 -0.25 -11.88 0.22
C GLN A 136 -1.76 -11.70 0.05
N GLU A 137 -2.35 -10.73 0.75
CA GLU A 137 -3.77 -10.40 0.62
C GLU A 137 -4.07 -9.71 -0.72
N ALA A 138 -3.15 -8.86 -1.19
CA ALA A 138 -3.24 -8.25 -2.52
C ALA A 138 -3.27 -9.30 -3.63
N GLU A 139 -2.35 -10.27 -3.57
CA GLU A 139 -2.31 -11.40 -4.51
C GLU A 139 -3.61 -12.22 -4.44
N ALA A 140 -4.07 -12.56 -3.23
CA ALA A 140 -5.30 -13.33 -3.05
C ALA A 140 -6.52 -12.61 -3.64
N THR A 141 -6.62 -11.29 -3.45
CA THR A 141 -7.71 -10.46 -4.01
C THR A 141 -7.72 -10.54 -5.55
N LEU A 142 -6.56 -10.38 -6.19
CA LEU A 142 -6.46 -10.44 -7.66
C LEU A 142 -6.79 -11.82 -8.20
N LEU A 143 -6.33 -12.89 -7.52
CA LEU A 143 -6.64 -14.26 -7.91
C LEU A 143 -8.13 -14.58 -7.77
N GLN A 144 -8.79 -14.10 -6.70
CA GLN A 144 -10.24 -14.24 -6.52
C GLN A 144 -11.02 -13.49 -7.62
N ALA A 145 -10.53 -12.32 -8.04
CA ALA A 145 -11.10 -11.56 -9.15
C ALA A 145 -10.79 -12.18 -10.53
N GLY A 146 -9.94 -13.21 -10.61
CA GLY A 146 -9.49 -13.82 -11.87
C GLY A 146 -8.52 -12.95 -12.68
N LEU A 147 -7.93 -11.92 -12.05
CA LEU A 147 -6.94 -11.02 -12.66
C LEU A 147 -5.53 -11.60 -12.50
N ILE A 148 -5.29 -12.73 -13.17
CA ILE A 148 -4.05 -13.52 -13.02
C ILE A 148 -2.83 -12.73 -13.49
N TYR A 149 -2.94 -12.01 -14.61
CA TYR A 149 -1.85 -11.19 -15.13
C TYR A 149 -1.40 -10.13 -14.12
N GLN A 150 -2.34 -9.40 -13.51
CA GLN A 150 -2.03 -8.41 -12.47
C GLN A 150 -1.33 -9.05 -11.26
N ALA A 151 -1.78 -10.24 -10.83
CA ALA A 151 -1.14 -10.95 -9.72
C ALA A 151 0.32 -11.37 -10.05
N ILE A 152 0.58 -11.76 -11.30
CA ILE A 152 1.93 -12.05 -11.79
C ILE A 152 2.75 -10.76 -11.86
N GLN A 153 2.18 -9.67 -12.39
CA GLN A 153 2.85 -8.38 -12.52
C GLN A 153 3.30 -7.81 -11.17
N ILE A 154 2.42 -7.82 -10.15
CA ILE A 154 2.80 -7.38 -8.79
C ILE A 154 3.98 -8.19 -8.26
N ASN A 155 3.99 -9.51 -8.46
CA ASN A 155 5.11 -10.34 -8.03
C ASN A 155 6.40 -10.07 -8.81
N ILE A 156 6.31 -9.71 -10.09
CA ILE A 156 7.47 -9.24 -10.89
C ILE A 156 8.00 -7.92 -10.33
N ASP A 157 7.13 -6.95 -10.07
CA ASP A 157 7.49 -5.61 -9.58
C ASP A 157 8.13 -5.67 -8.18
N LEU A 158 7.69 -6.62 -7.34
CA LEU A 158 8.28 -6.90 -6.03
C LEU A 158 9.53 -7.79 -6.08
N PHE A 159 10.00 -8.17 -7.27
CA PHE A 159 11.12 -9.10 -7.49
C PHE A 159 10.93 -10.51 -6.88
N ASN A 160 9.68 -10.91 -6.64
CA ASN A 160 9.29 -12.25 -6.20
C ASN A 160 9.20 -13.21 -7.39
N TRP A 161 10.33 -13.40 -8.08
CA TRP A 161 10.41 -14.14 -9.35
C TRP A 161 9.90 -15.58 -9.24
N GLU A 162 10.23 -16.29 -8.16
CA GLU A 162 9.80 -17.69 -7.99
C GLU A 162 8.28 -17.80 -7.87
N ARG A 163 7.66 -16.88 -7.13
CA ARG A 163 6.21 -16.83 -6.96
C ARG A 163 5.52 -16.44 -8.27
N ALA A 164 6.05 -15.46 -8.99
CA ALA A 164 5.55 -15.07 -10.31
C ALA A 164 5.56 -16.25 -11.29
N LEU A 165 6.65 -17.03 -11.32
CA LEU A 165 6.76 -18.21 -12.18
C LEU A 165 5.79 -19.33 -11.76
N GLU A 166 5.65 -19.58 -10.46
CA GLU A 166 4.70 -20.57 -9.94
C GLU A 166 3.26 -20.23 -10.37
N LEU A 167 2.84 -18.98 -10.21
CA LEU A 167 1.52 -18.50 -10.62
C LEU A 167 1.32 -18.66 -12.14
N ALA A 168 2.31 -18.26 -12.93
CA ALA A 168 2.29 -18.38 -14.39
C ALA A 168 2.14 -19.83 -14.85
N VAL A 169 2.90 -20.77 -14.26
CA VAL A 169 2.83 -22.20 -14.59
C VAL A 169 1.51 -22.81 -14.14
N LYS A 170 1.05 -22.50 -12.91
CA LYS A 170 -0.20 -23.02 -12.35
C LYS A 170 -1.42 -22.65 -13.20
N HIS A 171 -1.47 -21.40 -13.69
CA HIS A 171 -2.55 -20.92 -14.53
C HIS A 171 -2.29 -21.09 -16.02
N LYS A 172 -1.11 -21.61 -16.41
CA LYS A 172 -0.68 -21.81 -17.81
C LYS A 172 -0.72 -20.53 -18.64
N THR A 173 -0.40 -19.38 -18.03
CA THR A 173 -0.42 -18.06 -18.67
C THR A 173 0.86 -17.28 -18.35
N HIS A 174 1.24 -16.35 -19.24
CA HIS A 174 2.34 -15.38 -19.03
C HIS A 174 3.71 -15.93 -18.57
N VAL A 175 4.02 -17.21 -18.80
CA VAL A 175 5.35 -17.79 -18.49
C VAL A 175 6.44 -17.09 -19.29
N ASP A 176 6.17 -16.86 -20.58
CA ASP A 176 6.97 -16.03 -21.49
C ASP A 176 7.27 -14.64 -20.91
N THR A 177 6.26 -14.00 -20.33
CA THR A 177 6.38 -12.66 -19.73
C THR A 177 7.33 -12.66 -18.53
N VAL A 178 7.16 -13.61 -17.60
CA VAL A 178 8.02 -13.71 -16.40
C VAL A 178 9.48 -13.96 -16.80
N LEU A 179 9.72 -14.85 -17.77
CA LEU A 179 11.07 -15.13 -18.29
C LEU A 179 11.71 -13.89 -18.93
N ALA A 180 10.94 -13.15 -19.75
CA ALA A 180 11.42 -11.94 -20.40
C ALA A 180 11.84 -10.85 -19.41
N TYR A 181 10.98 -10.55 -18.42
CA TYR A 181 11.29 -9.57 -17.38
C TYR A 181 12.49 -9.99 -16.53
N ARG A 182 12.60 -11.29 -16.22
CA ARG A 182 13.74 -11.84 -15.49
C ARG A 182 15.04 -11.70 -16.29
N GLN A 183 15.03 -12.01 -17.57
CA GLN A 183 16.19 -11.85 -18.46
C GLN A 183 16.62 -10.38 -18.55
N LYS A 184 15.66 -9.46 -18.75
CA LYS A 184 15.91 -8.02 -18.78
C LYS A 184 16.49 -7.50 -17.46
N PHE A 185 15.98 -8.01 -16.33
CA PHE A 185 16.54 -7.72 -15.01
C PHE A 185 17.99 -8.17 -14.93
N LEU A 186 18.28 -9.45 -15.22
CA LEU A 186 19.64 -9.99 -15.15
C LEU A 186 20.64 -9.29 -16.08
N GLN A 187 20.21 -8.92 -17.29
CA GLN A 187 21.04 -8.15 -18.22
C GLN A 187 21.46 -6.79 -17.64
N LYS A 188 20.55 -6.08 -16.97
CA LYS A 188 20.88 -4.81 -16.30
C LYS A 188 21.92 -4.97 -15.20
N PHE A 189 21.93 -6.12 -14.52
CA PHE A 189 22.92 -6.42 -13.46
C PHE A 189 24.17 -7.15 -13.98
N GLY A 190 24.26 -7.45 -15.28
CA GLY A 190 25.38 -8.19 -15.88
C GLY A 190 25.52 -9.62 -15.34
N ARG A 191 24.44 -10.22 -14.83
CA ARG A 191 24.45 -11.58 -14.25
C ARG A 191 23.77 -12.58 -15.18
N LYS A 192 24.14 -13.86 -15.03
CA LYS A 192 23.48 -14.97 -15.72
C LYS A 192 22.47 -15.64 -14.78
N GLU A 193 21.47 -16.29 -15.37
CA GLU A 193 20.46 -17.01 -14.59
C GLU A 193 21.11 -18.19 -13.87
N THR A 194 20.86 -18.28 -12.56
CA THR A 194 21.40 -19.36 -11.71
C THR A 194 20.30 -20.32 -11.27
N ASN A 195 19.02 -19.92 -11.38
CA ASN A 195 17.93 -20.72 -10.88
C ASN A 195 17.56 -21.85 -11.85
N LYS A 196 17.60 -23.10 -11.35
CA LYS A 196 17.34 -24.33 -12.12
C LYS A 196 15.96 -24.33 -12.78
N ARG A 197 14.92 -23.81 -12.10
CA ARG A 197 13.56 -23.77 -12.64
C ARG A 197 13.50 -22.86 -13.87
N PHE A 198 14.12 -21.68 -13.80
CA PHE A 198 14.13 -20.73 -14.91
C PHE A 198 14.89 -21.27 -16.13
N LEU A 199 16.00 -21.98 -15.92
CA LEU A 199 16.74 -22.63 -17.00
C LEU A 199 15.90 -23.68 -17.73
N GLN A 200 15.22 -24.56 -16.99
CA GLN A 200 14.34 -25.59 -17.56
C GLN A 200 13.22 -25.00 -18.43
N TYR A 201 12.55 -23.94 -17.96
CA TYR A 201 11.48 -23.32 -18.73
C TYR A 201 12.00 -22.44 -19.88
N SER A 202 13.23 -21.94 -19.80
CA SER A 202 13.84 -21.16 -20.88
C SER A 202 14.19 -21.99 -22.12
N GLU A 203 14.47 -23.28 -21.97
CA GLU A 203 14.76 -24.18 -23.09
C GLU A 203 13.52 -24.46 -23.96
N GLY A 204 12.32 -24.36 -23.39
CA GLY A 204 11.06 -24.66 -24.06
C GLY A 204 10.26 -23.45 -24.55
N VAL A 205 10.70 -22.21 -24.28
CA VAL A 205 9.92 -21.00 -24.54
C VAL A 205 10.77 -19.94 -25.23
N GLU A 206 10.44 -19.62 -26.48
CA GLU A 206 11.00 -18.46 -27.19
C GLU A 206 10.43 -17.15 -26.63
N VAL A 207 11.32 -16.27 -26.18
CA VAL A 207 10.96 -14.95 -25.65
C VAL A 207 10.86 -13.94 -26.79
N ASP A 208 9.63 -13.61 -27.19
CA ASP A 208 9.33 -12.58 -28.18
C ASP A 208 8.62 -11.38 -27.52
N TRP A 209 9.34 -10.26 -27.40
CA TRP A 209 8.83 -9.04 -26.76
C TRP A 209 7.58 -8.48 -27.44
N GLY A 210 7.43 -8.62 -28.76
CA GLY A 210 6.27 -8.10 -29.48
C GLY A 210 4.99 -8.86 -29.14
N LYS A 211 5.09 -10.19 -29.08
CA LYS A 211 3.97 -11.07 -28.69
C LYS A 211 3.59 -10.88 -27.22
N ILE A 212 4.59 -10.72 -26.35
CA ILE A 212 4.37 -10.47 -24.93
C ILE A 212 3.60 -9.15 -24.74
N GLN A 213 4.04 -8.07 -25.41
CA GLN A 213 3.39 -6.76 -25.31
C GLN A 213 1.92 -6.83 -25.78
N ALA A 214 1.66 -7.49 -26.92
CA ALA A 214 0.31 -7.65 -27.45
C ALA A 214 -0.60 -8.47 -26.51
N LYS A 215 -0.05 -9.51 -25.87
CA LYS A 215 -0.77 -10.34 -24.91
C LYS A 215 -1.08 -9.59 -23.61
N ILE A 216 -0.18 -8.74 -23.15
CA ILE A 216 -0.38 -7.86 -21.99
C ILE A 216 -1.49 -6.84 -22.30
N GLU A 217 -1.43 -6.17 -23.44
CA GLU A 217 -2.44 -5.19 -23.85
C GLU A 217 -3.83 -5.84 -23.95
N MET A 218 -3.90 -7.07 -24.47
CA MET A 218 -5.14 -7.83 -24.54
C MET A 218 -5.74 -8.15 -23.16
N GLU A 219 -4.91 -8.47 -22.15
CA GLU A 219 -5.41 -8.72 -20.79
C GLU A 219 -5.86 -7.42 -20.10
N LEU A 220 -5.13 -6.31 -20.33
CA LEU A 220 -5.51 -4.98 -19.83
C LEU A 220 -6.81 -4.48 -20.46
N SER A 221 -7.02 -4.69 -21.76
CA SER A 221 -8.27 -4.31 -22.43
C SER A 221 -9.45 -5.14 -21.91
N LYS A 222 -9.28 -6.47 -21.77
CA LYS A 222 -10.28 -7.34 -21.14
C LYS A 222 -10.63 -6.92 -19.72
N GLU A 223 -9.63 -6.51 -18.92
CA GLU A 223 -9.88 -6.01 -17.57
C GLU A 223 -10.75 -4.74 -17.59
N ARG A 224 -10.41 -3.78 -18.47
CA ARG A 224 -11.19 -2.54 -18.64
C ARG A 224 -12.62 -2.82 -19.08
N GLU A 225 -12.82 -3.73 -20.03
CA GLU A 225 -14.15 -4.14 -20.51
C GLU A 225 -14.96 -4.82 -19.40
N LYS A 226 -14.35 -5.74 -18.64
CA LYS A 226 -15.00 -6.39 -17.49
C LYS A 226 -15.44 -5.36 -16.46
N ALA A 227 -14.57 -4.41 -16.12
CA ALA A 227 -14.88 -3.36 -15.16
C ALA A 227 -16.02 -2.45 -15.65
N ALA A 228 -16.02 -2.06 -16.93
CA ALA A 228 -17.09 -1.28 -17.54
C ALA A 228 -18.44 -2.02 -17.48
N ASN A 229 -18.45 -3.31 -17.80
CA ASN A 229 -19.67 -4.12 -17.76
C ASN A 229 -20.25 -4.28 -16.34
N VAL A 230 -19.39 -4.40 -15.33
CA VAL A 230 -19.82 -4.42 -13.92
C VAL A 230 -20.42 -3.08 -13.49
N SER A 231 -19.83 -1.96 -13.91
CA SER A 231 -20.35 -0.62 -13.64
C SER A 231 -21.74 -0.41 -14.25
N VAL A 232 -21.92 -0.76 -15.53
CA VAL A 232 -23.21 -0.68 -16.22
C VAL A 232 -24.27 -1.52 -15.49
N ARG A 233 -23.95 -2.77 -15.15
CA ARG A 233 -24.89 -3.65 -14.44
C ARG A 233 -25.31 -3.08 -13.08
N SER A 234 -24.37 -2.53 -12.31
CA SER A 234 -24.65 -1.92 -11.01
C SER A 234 -25.59 -0.71 -11.10
N SER A 235 -25.42 0.13 -12.13
CA SER A 235 -26.29 1.29 -12.37
C SER A 235 -27.71 0.90 -12.77
N VAL A 236 -27.89 -0.22 -13.49
CA VAL A 236 -29.21 -0.75 -13.86
C VAL A 236 -29.94 -1.32 -12.65
N THR A 237 -29.22 -2.02 -11.76
CA THR A 237 -29.80 -2.54 -10.50
C THR A 237 -30.15 -1.45 -9.49
N SER A 238 -29.39 -0.33 -9.43
CA SER A 238 -29.71 0.78 -8.53
C SER A 238 -30.89 1.63 -8.97
N ARG A 239 -31.39 1.46 -10.21
CA ARG A 239 -32.53 2.19 -10.79
C ARG A 239 -33.84 1.39 -10.74
N ARG A 240 -33.84 0.19 -10.17
CA ARG A 240 -35.03 -0.61 -9.88
C ARG A 240 -35.30 -0.60 -8.39
#